data_AF-E4Y469-F1
#
_entry.id   AF-E4Y469-F1
#
_cell.length_a   1.000
_cell.length_b   1.000
_cell.length_c   1.000
_cell.angle_alpha   90.00
_cell.angle_beta   90.00
_cell.angle_gamma   90.00
#
_symmetry.space_group_name_H-M   'P 1'
#
loop_
_entity.id
_entity.type
_entity.pdbx_description
1 polymer ?
#
loop_
_entity_poly.entity_id
_entity_poly.type
_entity_poly.pdbx_seq_one_letter_code
_entity_poly.pdbx_strand_id
1 'polypeptide(L)'
;MEHRIPVVKVNTQKEALARAETRLNNLLSGLSEELNTAADNSNFRESEFWKCARCQQRIESLEEGCRALGEVFHNACFHCNRCGEQLVHKQFVHSNNRVYCDDCYSSQDALSHDPSCSSCLKPITDRICTASGKRFHISCFVCSICKCPLAGQEFRLGPGPEWELLCFRDWSLRYAPRCGGCTKPILPKSSSDKIDCYQIMNSASQQTPNSFYHFQCIN
;
A
#
# COMPACT_ATOMS: atom_id res chain seq x y z
N MET A 1 78.42 8.27 47.58
CA MET A 1 78.29 7.51 46.32
C MET A 1 77.32 8.27 45.44
N GLU A 2 77.86 9.15 44.61
CA GLU A 2 77.11 9.94 43.64
C GLU A 2 76.96 9.10 42.36
N HIS A 3 75.75 8.93 41.86
CA HIS A 3 75.54 8.39 40.52
C HIS A 3 74.60 9.31 39.74
N ARG A 4 75.20 9.96 38.73
CA ARG A 4 74.56 10.79 37.73
C ARG A 4 73.59 9.97 36.88
N ILE A 5 72.39 10.52 36.64
CA ILE A 5 71.39 10.00 35.70
C ILE A 5 71.59 10.69 34.34
N PRO A 6 71.67 9.95 33.21
CA PRO A 6 71.76 10.56 31.89
C PRO A 6 70.38 10.98 31.37
N VAL A 7 70.31 12.18 30.78
CA VAL A 7 69.15 12.69 30.03
C VAL A 7 69.20 12.12 28.61
N VAL A 8 68.16 11.37 28.21
CA VAL A 8 68.02 10.85 26.83
C VAL A 8 66.79 11.46 26.16
N LYS A 9 67.00 11.87 24.91
CA LYS A 9 66.25 12.86 24.12
C LYS A 9 64.78 12.50 23.85
N VAL A 10 63.89 13.44 24.17
CA VAL A 10 62.53 13.54 23.64
C VAL A 10 62.63 13.95 22.16
N ASN A 11 62.60 12.99 21.22
CA ASN A 11 62.28 13.31 19.81
C ASN A 11 61.92 12.11 18.91
N THR A 12 61.97 10.86 19.39
CA THR A 12 61.71 9.69 18.53
C THR A 12 60.22 9.34 18.41
N GLN A 13 59.38 9.75 19.37
CA GLN A 13 57.95 9.40 19.38
C GLN A 13 57.09 10.29 18.48
N LYS A 14 57.35 11.60 18.42
CA LYS A 14 56.59 12.53 17.54
C LYS A 14 56.82 12.26 16.06
N GLU A 15 58.05 11.93 15.67
CA GLU A 15 58.36 11.60 14.28
C GLU A 15 57.80 10.23 13.87
N ALA A 16 57.73 9.25 14.79
CA ALA A 16 57.12 7.96 14.53
C ALA A 16 55.61 8.09 14.32
N LEU A 17 54.95 8.92 15.12
CA LEU A 17 53.52 9.22 14.98
C LEU A 17 53.22 9.99 13.69
N ALA A 18 54.01 11.02 13.37
CA ALA A 18 53.87 11.76 12.12
C ALA A 18 54.06 10.87 10.88
N ARG A 19 55.04 9.93 10.91
CA ARG A 19 55.22 8.94 9.83
C ARG A 19 54.05 7.97 9.72
N ALA A 20 53.41 7.62 10.84
CA ALA A 20 52.22 6.78 10.85
C ALA A 20 50.99 7.54 10.32
N GLU A 21 50.81 8.80 10.70
CA GLU A 21 49.74 9.68 10.21
C GLU A 21 49.88 9.95 8.71
N THR A 22 51.09 10.23 8.21
CA THR A 22 51.33 10.38 6.77
C THR A 22 51.01 9.10 6.02
N ARG A 23 51.34 7.93 6.57
CA ARG A 23 50.97 6.64 5.97
C ARG A 23 49.47 6.42 5.94
N LEU A 24 48.76 6.76 7.01
CA LEU A 24 47.31 6.65 7.08
C LEU A 24 46.63 7.61 6.10
N ASN A 25 47.11 8.85 6.01
CA ASN A 25 46.58 9.86 5.08
C ASN A 25 46.85 9.48 3.62
N ASN A 26 47.99 8.88 3.30
CA ASN A 26 48.30 8.37 1.96
C ASN A 26 47.44 7.14 1.60
N LEU A 27 47.11 6.28 2.57
CA LEU A 27 46.18 5.17 2.36
C LEU A 27 44.75 5.66 2.16
N LEU A 28 44.33 6.66 2.94
CA LEU A 28 43.01 7.30 2.81
C LEU A 28 42.87 8.07 1.49
N SER A 29 43.93 8.76 1.03
CA SER A 29 43.93 9.44 -0.26
C SER A 29 43.81 8.42 -1.41
N GLY A 30 44.54 7.31 -1.34
CA GLY A 30 44.44 6.21 -2.32
C GLY A 30 43.03 5.59 -2.37
N LEU A 31 42.42 5.34 -1.20
CA LEU A 31 41.04 4.84 -1.14
C LEU A 31 40.00 5.87 -1.64
N SER A 32 40.26 7.17 -1.45
CA SER A 32 39.38 8.23 -1.96
C SER A 32 39.48 8.38 -3.48
N GLU A 33 40.66 8.20 -4.06
CA GLU A 33 40.86 8.18 -5.52
C GLU A 33 40.24 6.93 -6.16
N GLU A 34 40.30 5.77 -5.49
CA GLU A 34 39.60 4.55 -5.91
C GLU A 34 38.07 4.69 -5.83
N LEU A 35 37.53 5.45 -4.87
CA LEU A 35 36.08 5.70 -4.77
C LEU A 35 35.60 6.76 -5.78
N ASN A 36 36.41 7.79 -6.06
CA ASN A 36 36.07 8.85 -7.03
C ASN A 36 36.18 8.36 -8.48
N THR A 37 37.13 7.46 -8.79
CA THR A 37 37.21 6.83 -10.12
C THR A 37 36.07 5.83 -10.39
N ALA A 38 35.34 5.42 -9.34
CA ALA A 38 34.10 4.64 -9.46
C ALA A 38 32.85 5.51 -9.70
N ALA A 39 32.93 6.83 -9.53
CA ALA A 39 31.78 7.74 -9.67
C ALA A 39 31.56 8.25 -11.12
N ASP A 40 32.60 8.24 -11.97
CA ASP A 40 32.56 8.82 -13.33
C ASP A 40 32.73 7.81 -14.48
N ASN A 41 32.41 6.53 -14.25
CA ASN A 41 32.19 5.57 -15.32
C ASN A 41 30.79 4.99 -15.21
N SER A 42 29.91 5.48 -16.07
CA SER A 42 28.57 5.02 -16.40
C SER A 42 28.56 3.59 -17.00
N ASN A 43 29.12 2.63 -16.25
CA ASN A 43 29.06 1.18 -16.48
C ASN A 43 29.34 0.40 -15.17
N PHE A 44 28.83 0.89 -14.03
CA PHE A 44 29.00 0.29 -12.72
C PHE A 44 28.14 -0.99 -12.56
N ARG A 45 28.76 -2.13 -12.91
CA ARG A 45 28.52 -3.50 -12.38
C ARG A 45 27.07 -3.82 -11.99
N GLU A 46 26.34 -4.42 -12.90
CA GLU A 46 24.95 -4.92 -12.75
C GLU A 46 24.79 -6.09 -11.75
N SER A 47 25.63 -6.23 -10.72
CA SER A 47 25.86 -7.55 -10.11
C SER A 47 25.70 -7.73 -8.59
N GLU A 48 25.30 -6.73 -7.79
CA GLU A 48 25.02 -6.98 -6.35
C GLU A 48 23.81 -6.21 -5.79
N PHE A 49 22.80 -5.97 -6.62
CA PHE A 49 21.53 -5.44 -6.11
C PHE A 49 20.54 -6.57 -5.86
N TRP A 50 20.09 -6.71 -4.62
CA TRP A 50 19.04 -7.67 -4.29
C TRP A 50 17.72 -7.23 -4.92
N LYS A 51 17.09 -8.15 -5.66
CA LYS A 51 15.76 -7.96 -6.23
C LYS A 51 14.75 -8.66 -5.35
N CYS A 52 13.67 -7.98 -5.02
CA CYS A 52 12.58 -8.56 -4.26
C CYS A 52 11.88 -9.63 -5.11
N ALA A 53 11.90 -10.89 -4.68
CA ALA A 53 11.29 -11.98 -5.45
C ALA A 53 9.77 -11.82 -5.65
N ARG A 54 9.10 -11.02 -4.79
CA ARG A 54 7.67 -10.73 -4.91
C ARG A 54 7.32 -9.59 -5.86
N CYS A 55 7.90 -8.40 -5.68
CA CYS A 55 7.56 -7.21 -6.48
C CYS A 55 8.53 -6.95 -7.64
N GLN A 56 9.62 -7.72 -7.72
CA GLN A 56 10.68 -7.61 -8.73
C GLN A 56 11.40 -6.25 -8.74
N GLN A 57 11.17 -5.41 -7.72
CA GLN A 57 11.86 -4.13 -7.54
C GLN A 57 13.18 -4.31 -6.79
N ARG A 58 14.08 -3.36 -6.99
CA ARG A 58 15.35 -3.29 -6.27
C ARG A 58 15.09 -3.04 -4.79
N ILE A 59 15.86 -3.71 -3.94
CA ILE A 59 15.95 -3.45 -2.52
C ILE A 59 17.14 -2.50 -2.33
N GLU A 60 16.89 -1.29 -1.82
CA GLU A 60 17.91 -0.24 -1.71
C GLU A 60 18.87 -0.50 -0.54
N SER A 61 18.39 -1.13 0.53
CA SER A 61 19.19 -1.48 1.69
C SER A 61 18.84 -2.87 2.25
N LEU A 62 19.83 -3.59 2.79
CA LEU A 62 19.58 -4.89 3.44
C LEU A 62 18.70 -4.73 4.70
N GLU A 63 18.65 -3.55 5.30
CA GLU A 63 17.82 -3.25 6.49
C GLU A 63 16.32 -3.21 6.14
N GLU A 64 15.97 -2.84 4.91
CA GLU A 64 14.60 -2.85 4.40
C GLU A 64 14.17 -4.20 3.81
N GLY A 65 15.09 -5.17 3.77
CA GLY A 65 14.89 -6.48 3.20
C GLY A 65 15.05 -7.61 4.22
N CYS A 66 14.33 -8.70 4.00
CA CYS A 66 14.54 -9.95 4.71
C CYS A 66 14.88 -11.06 3.71
N ARG A 67 15.75 -11.99 4.14
CA ARG A 67 16.11 -13.15 3.35
C ARG A 67 15.25 -14.34 3.78
N ALA A 68 14.49 -14.90 2.85
CA ALA A 68 13.62 -16.04 3.09
C ALA A 68 13.62 -16.95 1.87
N LEU A 69 13.57 -18.28 2.09
CA LEU A 69 13.50 -19.27 1.00
C LEU A 69 14.67 -19.19 -0.01
N GLY A 70 15.83 -18.69 0.41
CA GLY A 70 16.98 -18.47 -0.47
C GLY A 70 16.93 -17.17 -1.28
N GLU A 71 15.80 -16.47 -1.28
CA GLU A 71 15.57 -15.20 -1.98
C GLU A 71 15.51 -14.02 -0.99
N VAL A 72 15.50 -12.80 -1.54
CA VAL A 72 15.38 -11.56 -0.74
C VAL A 72 14.04 -10.90 -1.05
N PHE A 73 13.39 -10.38 -0.03
CA PHE A 73 12.10 -9.70 -0.11
C PHE A 73 12.17 -8.39 0.66
N HIS A 74 11.45 -7.35 0.24
CA HIS A 74 11.23 -6.21 1.15
C HIS A 74 10.50 -6.67 2.41
N ASN A 75 10.76 -6.04 3.56
CA ASN A 75 10.03 -6.29 4.80
C ASN A 75 8.51 -6.10 4.61
N ALA A 76 8.11 -5.10 3.84
CA ALA A 76 6.72 -4.88 3.46
C ALA A 76 6.18 -5.94 2.48
N CYS A 77 7.03 -6.55 1.65
CA CYS A 77 6.63 -7.59 0.69
C CYS A 77 6.59 -8.99 1.32
N PHE A 78 7.25 -9.19 2.45
CA PHE A 78 7.27 -10.47 3.17
C PHE A 78 6.14 -10.56 4.19
N HIS A 79 4.93 -10.75 3.67
CA HIS A 79 3.71 -10.85 4.46
C HIS A 79 2.88 -12.04 4.02
N CYS A 80 2.08 -12.57 4.94
CA CYS A 80 1.17 -13.66 4.70
C CYS A 80 0.27 -13.35 3.51
N ASN A 81 0.26 -14.25 2.53
CA ASN A 81 -0.53 -14.09 1.31
C ASN A 81 -2.05 -14.08 1.55
N ARG A 82 -2.50 -14.40 2.77
CA ARG A 82 -3.90 -14.46 3.19
C ARG A 82 -4.31 -13.28 4.06
N CYS A 83 -3.67 -13.09 5.22
CA CYS A 83 -4.06 -12.02 6.16
C CYS A 83 -3.30 -10.70 5.95
N GLY A 84 -2.25 -10.67 5.12
CA GLY A 84 -1.43 -9.48 4.92
C GLY A 84 -0.46 -9.16 6.07
N GLU A 85 -0.40 -10.02 7.09
CA GLU A 85 0.47 -9.80 8.24
C GLU A 85 1.94 -10.00 7.90
N GLN A 86 2.81 -9.08 8.32
CA GLN A 86 4.25 -9.18 8.12
C GLN A 86 4.81 -10.41 8.85
N LEU A 87 5.52 -11.25 8.10
CA LEU A 87 6.11 -12.49 8.58
C LEU A 87 7.59 -12.34 8.92
N VAL A 88 8.11 -11.11 8.84
CA VAL A 88 9.49 -10.79 9.22
C VAL A 88 9.67 -11.13 10.71
N HIS A 89 10.66 -11.96 11.02
CA HIS A 89 10.93 -12.50 12.37
C HIS A 89 9.83 -13.41 12.96
N LYS A 90 8.87 -13.91 12.16
CA LYS A 90 7.84 -14.87 12.59
C LYS A 90 8.03 -16.24 11.95
N GLN A 91 7.43 -17.26 12.55
CA GLN A 91 7.28 -18.57 11.90
C GLN A 91 6.32 -18.45 10.72
N PHE A 92 6.67 -19.11 9.62
CA PHE A 92 5.89 -19.11 8.40
C PHE A 92 5.99 -20.46 7.72
N VAL A 93 4.96 -20.77 6.94
CA VAL A 93 4.91 -21.97 6.11
C VAL A 93 4.95 -21.58 4.64
N HIS A 94 5.80 -22.25 3.88
CA HIS A 94 5.90 -22.09 2.44
C HIS A 94 5.20 -23.22 1.71
N SER A 95 4.21 -22.89 0.88
CA SER A 95 3.46 -23.84 0.07
C SER A 95 3.03 -23.21 -1.26
N ASN A 96 3.15 -23.95 -2.37
CA ASN A 96 2.81 -23.50 -3.72
C ASN A 96 3.42 -22.14 -4.13
N ASN A 97 4.71 -21.93 -3.80
CA ASN A 97 5.43 -20.68 -4.09
C ASN A 97 4.83 -19.44 -3.39
N ARG A 98 4.18 -19.64 -2.24
CA ARG A 98 3.57 -18.59 -1.41
C ARG A 98 3.90 -18.84 0.06
N VAL A 99 3.88 -17.76 0.85
CA VAL A 99 4.15 -17.79 2.30
C VAL A 99 2.90 -17.48 3.11
N TYR A 100 2.68 -18.25 4.17
CA TYR A 100 1.54 -18.15 5.07
C TYR A 100 2.01 -18.10 6.53
N CYS A 101 1.29 -17.41 7.42
CA CYS A 101 1.51 -17.57 8.86
C CYS A 101 1.00 -18.95 9.32
N ASP A 102 1.49 -19.42 10.46
CA ASP A 102 1.08 -20.70 11.04
C ASP A 102 -0.43 -20.79 11.26
N ASP A 103 -1.08 -19.69 11.68
CA ASP A 103 -2.54 -19.63 11.86
C ASP A 103 -3.29 -19.81 10.54
N CYS A 104 -2.84 -19.12 9.49
CA CYS A 104 -3.44 -19.25 8.17
C CYS A 104 -3.14 -20.61 7.55
N TYR A 105 -1.98 -21.22 7.82
CA TYR A 105 -1.61 -22.53 7.31
C TYR A 105 -2.34 -23.68 8.02
N SER A 106 -2.51 -23.56 9.34
CA SER A 106 -3.16 -24.58 10.19
C SER A 106 -4.68 -24.53 10.10
N SER A 107 -5.26 -23.37 9.78
CA SER A 107 -6.65 -23.33 9.35
C SER A 107 -6.79 -24.09 8.03
N GLN A 108 -7.77 -24.98 7.93
CA GLN A 108 -8.06 -25.74 6.70
C GLN A 108 -8.34 -24.84 5.47
N ASP A 109 -8.46 -23.53 5.70
CA ASP A 109 -8.56 -22.47 4.69
C ASP A 109 -7.27 -22.22 3.89
N ALA A 110 -6.07 -22.66 4.34
CA ALA A 110 -4.82 -22.50 3.58
C ALA A 110 -4.73 -23.41 2.34
N LEU A 111 -5.54 -24.47 2.31
CA LEU A 111 -5.57 -25.43 1.22
C LEU A 111 -6.53 -25.03 0.09
N SER A 112 -7.41 -24.04 0.31
CA SER A 112 -8.31 -23.57 -0.73
C SER A 112 -7.59 -22.55 -1.62
N HIS A 113 -7.18 -22.98 -2.81
CA HIS A 113 -6.88 -22.10 -3.96
C HIS A 113 -8.12 -21.33 -4.45
N ASP A 114 -9.25 -21.50 -3.77
CA ASP A 114 -10.53 -20.98 -4.18
C ASP A 114 -10.62 -19.46 -3.97
N PRO A 115 -11.18 -18.73 -4.93
CA PRO A 115 -11.36 -17.30 -4.81
C PRO A 115 -12.19 -16.96 -3.57
N SER A 116 -11.66 -16.13 -2.69
CA SER A 116 -12.37 -15.65 -1.50
C SER A 116 -13.40 -14.59 -1.85
N CYS A 117 -14.58 -14.64 -1.20
CA CYS A 117 -15.61 -13.62 -1.35
C CYS A 117 -15.19 -12.30 -0.72
N SER A 118 -15.27 -11.21 -1.47
CA SER A 118 -14.89 -9.88 -0.99
C SER A 118 -15.85 -9.29 0.06
N SER A 119 -17.05 -9.85 0.22
CA SER A 119 -18.03 -9.40 1.23
C SER A 119 -17.95 -10.17 2.53
N CYS A 120 -17.82 -11.51 2.49
CA CYS A 120 -17.83 -12.35 3.69
C CYS A 120 -16.47 -12.98 4.02
N LEU A 121 -15.46 -12.80 3.16
CA LEU A 121 -14.09 -13.31 3.28
C LEU A 121 -13.96 -14.84 3.30
N LYS A 122 -15.06 -15.58 3.08
CA LYS A 122 -15.06 -17.04 2.98
C LYS A 122 -14.70 -17.50 1.56
N PRO A 123 -14.09 -18.70 1.39
CA PRO A 123 -13.84 -19.26 0.07
C PRO A 123 -15.14 -19.43 -0.73
N ILE A 124 -15.07 -19.17 -2.04
CA ILE A 124 -16.18 -19.40 -2.97
C ILE A 124 -15.98 -20.77 -3.61
N THR A 125 -16.67 -21.78 -3.10
CA THR A 125 -16.66 -23.16 -3.62
C THR A 125 -17.73 -23.42 -4.69
N ASP A 126 -18.60 -22.45 -4.95
CA ASP A 126 -19.75 -22.53 -5.86
C ASP A 126 -19.66 -21.43 -6.94
N ARG A 127 -20.74 -21.14 -7.66
CA ARG A 127 -20.80 -20.11 -8.71
C ARG A 127 -20.39 -18.73 -8.20
N ILE A 128 -19.53 -18.08 -8.97
CA ILE A 128 -18.94 -16.78 -8.65
C ILE A 128 -19.70 -15.67 -9.38
N CYS A 129 -20.02 -14.60 -8.65
CA CYS A 129 -20.39 -13.33 -9.25
C CYS A 129 -19.17 -12.39 -9.25
N THR A 130 -18.82 -11.85 -10.42
CA THR A 130 -17.71 -10.89 -10.54
C THR A 130 -18.26 -9.50 -10.83
N ALA A 131 -17.92 -8.54 -9.97
CA ALA A 131 -18.34 -7.15 -10.09
C ALA A 131 -17.14 -6.24 -9.78
N SER A 132 -16.86 -5.28 -10.68
CA SER A 132 -15.76 -4.31 -10.53
C SER A 132 -14.40 -4.95 -10.17
N GLY A 133 -14.10 -6.11 -10.78
CA GLY A 133 -12.85 -6.86 -10.54
C GLY A 133 -12.82 -7.67 -9.23
N LYS A 134 -13.86 -7.60 -8.39
CA LYS A 134 -14.01 -8.35 -7.13
C LYS A 134 -14.94 -9.54 -7.31
N ARG A 135 -14.82 -10.51 -6.41
CA ARG A 135 -15.51 -11.82 -6.49
C ARG A 135 -16.42 -11.98 -5.28
N PHE A 136 -17.65 -12.42 -5.51
CA PHE A 136 -18.66 -12.58 -4.48
C PHE A 136 -19.41 -13.90 -4.64
N HIS A 137 -19.90 -14.47 -3.53
CA HIS A 137 -20.99 -15.44 -3.62
C HIS A 137 -22.22 -14.76 -4.23
N ILE A 138 -23.02 -15.49 -4.99
CA ILE A 138 -24.30 -14.97 -5.53
C ILE A 138 -25.19 -14.43 -4.39
N SER A 139 -25.21 -15.13 -3.24
CA SER A 139 -25.95 -14.71 -2.05
C SER A 139 -25.36 -13.49 -1.34
N CYS A 140 -24.06 -13.22 -1.52
CA CYS A 140 -23.38 -12.05 -0.95
C CYS A 140 -23.41 -10.85 -1.91
N PHE A 141 -23.84 -11.03 -3.16
CA PHE A 141 -23.98 -9.96 -4.14
C PHE A 141 -25.31 -9.20 -3.94
N VAL A 142 -25.41 -8.55 -2.79
CA VAL A 142 -26.61 -7.84 -2.32
C VAL A 142 -26.29 -6.42 -1.87
N CYS A 143 -27.28 -5.53 -1.88
CA CYS A 143 -27.13 -4.18 -1.35
C CYS A 143 -26.76 -4.20 0.13
N SER A 144 -25.73 -3.46 0.56
CA SER A 144 -25.32 -3.38 1.96
C SER A 144 -26.43 -2.84 2.88
N ILE A 145 -27.34 -2.01 2.35
CA ILE A 145 -28.43 -1.36 3.09
C ILE A 145 -29.70 -2.22 3.07
N CYS A 146 -30.37 -2.34 1.92
CA CYS A 146 -31.65 -3.05 1.84
C CYS A 146 -31.54 -4.57 1.63
N LYS A 147 -30.33 -5.12 1.46
CA LYS A 147 -30.06 -6.55 1.23
C LYS A 147 -30.73 -7.14 -0.02
N CYS A 148 -31.21 -6.32 -0.96
CA CYS A 148 -31.76 -6.82 -2.23
C CYS A 148 -30.65 -7.42 -3.11
N PRO A 149 -30.94 -8.47 -3.90
CA PRO A 149 -30.00 -8.98 -4.91
C PRO A 149 -29.66 -7.91 -5.95
N LEU A 150 -28.38 -7.80 -6.28
CA LEU A 150 -27.90 -6.84 -7.29
C LEU A 150 -27.69 -7.47 -8.67
N ALA A 151 -27.85 -8.78 -8.78
CA ALA A 151 -27.72 -9.49 -10.06
C ALA A 151 -28.77 -8.99 -11.06
N GLY A 152 -28.30 -8.48 -12.21
CA GLY A 152 -29.17 -7.91 -13.24
C GLY A 152 -29.73 -6.52 -12.92
N GLN A 153 -29.26 -5.85 -11.87
CA GLN A 153 -29.65 -4.48 -11.52
C GLN A 153 -28.46 -3.52 -11.61
N GLU A 154 -28.76 -2.22 -11.79
CA GLU A 154 -27.74 -1.19 -11.64
C GLU A 154 -27.34 -1.03 -10.17
N PHE A 155 -26.03 -1.05 -9.94
CA PHE A 155 -25.44 -0.84 -8.62
C PHE A 155 -24.27 0.15 -8.71
N ARG A 156 -23.86 0.64 -7.54
CA ARG A 156 -22.72 1.53 -7.35
C ARG A 156 -21.89 1.03 -6.18
N LEU A 157 -20.60 1.29 -6.21
CA LEU A 157 -19.76 1.11 -5.03
C LEU A 157 -20.04 2.26 -4.05
N GLY A 158 -20.16 1.92 -2.77
CA GLY A 158 -20.24 2.89 -1.70
C GLY A 158 -18.91 3.64 -1.53
N PRO A 159 -18.93 4.84 -0.93
CA PRO A 159 -17.72 5.55 -0.54
C PRO A 159 -17.03 4.94 0.70
N GLY A 160 -17.62 3.92 1.31
CA GLY A 160 -17.02 3.17 2.41
C GLY A 160 -15.99 2.16 1.92
N PRO A 161 -15.89 0.97 2.52
CA PRO A 161 -14.92 -0.02 2.08
C PRO A 161 -15.21 -0.46 0.64
N GLU A 162 -14.18 -0.78 -0.14
CA GLU A 162 -14.29 -1.09 -1.57
C GLU A 162 -15.19 -2.29 -1.93
N TRP A 163 -15.68 -3.04 -0.94
CA TRP A 163 -16.62 -4.14 -1.08
C TRP A 163 -18.08 -3.73 -0.80
N GLU A 164 -18.32 -2.49 -0.37
CA GLU A 164 -19.67 -1.97 -0.12
C GLU A 164 -20.39 -1.76 -1.46
N LEU A 165 -21.40 -2.60 -1.71
CA LEU A 165 -22.23 -2.53 -2.90
C LEU A 165 -23.59 -1.95 -2.52
N LEU A 166 -24.04 -0.94 -3.27
CA LEU A 166 -25.32 -0.28 -3.05
C LEU A 166 -26.16 -0.36 -4.32
N CYS A 167 -27.44 -0.71 -4.16
CA CYS A 167 -28.38 -0.61 -5.27
C CYS A 167 -28.54 0.86 -5.69
N PHE A 168 -28.90 1.11 -6.94
CA PHE A 168 -29.07 2.48 -7.44
C PHE A 168 -30.01 3.32 -6.57
N ARG A 169 -31.10 2.72 -6.06
CA ARG A 169 -32.06 3.38 -5.15
C ARG A 169 -31.39 3.89 -3.88
N ASP A 170 -30.73 3.01 -3.13
CA ASP A 170 -30.15 3.36 -1.83
C ASP A 170 -28.94 4.29 -1.98
N TRP A 171 -28.13 4.06 -3.02
CA TRP A 171 -27.05 4.96 -3.38
C TRP A 171 -27.59 6.36 -3.67
N SER A 172 -28.63 6.48 -4.51
CA SER A 172 -29.20 7.78 -4.87
C SER A 172 -29.88 8.45 -3.68
N LEU A 173 -30.60 7.72 -2.83
CA LEU A 173 -31.22 8.30 -1.64
C LEU A 173 -30.19 8.86 -0.65
N ARG A 174 -29.02 8.24 -0.56
CA ARG A 174 -27.97 8.62 0.39
C ARG A 174 -27.05 9.71 -0.15
N TYR A 175 -26.72 9.68 -1.44
CA TYR A 175 -25.68 10.53 -2.04
C TYR A 175 -26.20 11.53 -3.08
N ALA A 176 -27.48 11.49 -3.47
CA ALA A 176 -28.02 12.52 -4.36
C ALA A 176 -28.03 13.90 -3.67
N PRO A 177 -27.84 14.98 -4.45
CA PRO A 177 -27.98 16.33 -3.94
C PRO A 177 -29.36 16.53 -3.32
N ARG A 178 -29.41 17.26 -2.21
CA ARG A 178 -30.64 17.56 -1.49
C ARG A 178 -31.19 18.90 -1.91
N CYS A 179 -32.51 18.98 -2.03
CA CYS A 179 -33.21 20.22 -2.30
C CYS A 179 -33.04 21.21 -1.15
N GLY A 180 -32.62 22.44 -1.41
CA GLY A 180 -32.50 23.47 -0.37
C GLY A 180 -33.84 23.84 0.30
N GLY A 181 -34.96 23.74 -0.42
CA GLY A 181 -36.30 24.04 0.11
C GLY A 181 -36.90 22.93 1.00
N CYS A 182 -36.95 21.69 0.51
CA CYS A 182 -37.61 20.59 1.24
C CYS A 182 -36.65 19.57 1.87
N THR A 183 -35.33 19.71 1.69
CA THR A 183 -34.25 18.80 2.13
C THR A 183 -34.27 17.37 1.57
N LYS A 184 -35.27 17.01 0.76
CA LYS A 184 -35.37 15.68 0.13
C LYS A 184 -34.34 15.51 -0.99
N PRO A 185 -33.86 14.27 -1.24
CA PRO A 185 -32.94 13.99 -2.35
C PRO A 185 -33.61 14.27 -3.71
N ILE A 186 -32.82 14.79 -4.66
CA ILE A 186 -33.26 15.06 -6.02
C ILE A 186 -32.88 13.85 -6.89
N LEU A 187 -33.89 13.05 -7.24
CA LEU A 187 -33.72 11.79 -7.97
C LEU A 187 -34.22 11.91 -9.42
N PRO A 188 -33.62 11.20 -10.39
CA PRO A 188 -34.23 11.02 -11.71
C PRO A 188 -35.53 10.23 -11.59
N LYS A 189 -36.54 10.61 -12.39
CA LYS A 189 -37.86 9.97 -12.39
C LYS A 189 -37.85 8.57 -13.02
N SER A 190 -36.86 8.24 -13.86
CA SER A 190 -36.56 6.89 -14.38
C SER A 190 -35.11 6.79 -14.84
N SER A 191 -34.63 5.57 -15.13
CA SER A 191 -33.26 5.27 -15.59
C SER A 191 -32.87 5.96 -16.92
N SER A 192 -33.84 6.53 -17.64
CA SER A 192 -33.64 7.28 -18.89
C SER A 192 -34.07 8.74 -18.82
N ASP A 193 -34.69 9.19 -17.71
CA ASP A 193 -35.23 10.54 -17.60
C ASP A 193 -34.22 11.52 -17.01
N LYS A 194 -34.22 12.74 -17.55
CA LYS A 194 -33.46 13.87 -17.01
C LYS A 194 -33.84 14.08 -15.54
N ILE A 195 -32.84 14.26 -14.68
CA ILE A 195 -33.02 14.64 -13.27
C ILE A 195 -33.76 15.98 -13.25
N ASP A 196 -34.86 16.09 -12.49
CA ASP A 196 -35.57 17.34 -12.24
C ASP A 196 -34.78 18.23 -11.26
N CYS A 197 -33.54 18.57 -11.61
CA CYS A 197 -32.70 19.47 -10.85
C CYS A 197 -32.68 20.86 -11.51
N TYR A 198 -33.02 21.89 -10.74
CA TYR A 198 -32.76 23.28 -11.12
C TYR A 198 -31.63 23.84 -10.24
N GLN A 199 -30.66 24.50 -10.86
CA GLN A 199 -29.62 25.29 -10.19
C GLN A 199 -30.08 26.74 -10.10
N ILE A 200 -30.12 27.30 -8.89
CA ILE A 200 -30.44 28.72 -8.70
C ILE A 200 -29.14 29.45 -8.38
N MET A 201 -28.69 30.31 -9.29
CA MET A 201 -27.62 31.27 -9.02
C MET A 201 -28.25 32.51 -8.40
N ASN A 202 -28.11 32.69 -7.07
CA ASN A 202 -28.65 33.88 -6.42
C ASN A 202 -27.77 35.10 -6.71
N SER A 203 -28.30 36.01 -7.54
CA SER A 203 -27.88 37.40 -7.56
C SER A 203 -28.33 38.07 -6.26
N ALA A 204 -27.36 38.62 -5.53
CA ALA A 204 -27.49 39.44 -4.32
C ALA A 204 -27.75 38.69 -2.99
N SER A 205 -26.69 38.69 -2.18
CA SER A 205 -26.70 38.67 -0.71
C SER A 205 -27.12 37.35 -0.03
N GLN A 206 -26.11 36.51 0.18
CA GLN A 206 -25.96 35.40 1.16
C GLN A 206 -25.72 34.01 0.52
N GLN A 207 -24.42 33.75 0.31
CA GLN A 207 -23.69 32.47 0.36
C GLN A 207 -24.49 31.16 0.15
N THR A 208 -24.51 30.67 -1.09
CA THR A 208 -23.94 29.37 -1.53
C THR A 208 -24.10 29.25 -3.05
N PRO A 209 -23.04 29.41 -3.87
CA PRO A 209 -23.14 29.12 -5.29
C PRO A 209 -23.32 27.59 -5.43
N ASN A 210 -24.31 27.13 -6.20
CA ASN A 210 -24.70 25.71 -6.43
C ASN A 210 -25.62 25.02 -5.40
N SER A 211 -26.64 25.71 -4.90
CA SER A 211 -27.75 25.00 -4.23
C SER A 211 -28.75 24.43 -5.26
N PHE A 212 -29.08 23.15 -5.14
CA PHE A 212 -30.03 22.44 -6.00
C PHE A 212 -31.43 22.45 -5.40
N TYR A 213 -32.46 22.51 -6.24
CA TYR A 213 -33.86 22.52 -5.80
C TYR A 213 -34.74 21.65 -6.72
N HIS A 214 -35.81 21.06 -6.14
CA HIS A 214 -36.91 20.50 -6.93
C HIS A 214 -37.70 21.63 -7.59
N PHE A 215 -38.22 21.41 -8.80
CA PHE A 215 -39.07 22.39 -9.49
C PHE A 215 -40.23 22.93 -8.64
N GLN A 216 -40.86 22.07 -7.84
CA GLN A 216 -41.99 22.44 -6.97
C GLN A 216 -41.58 23.22 -5.71
N CYS A 217 -40.29 23.29 -5.38
CA CYS A 217 -39.79 23.95 -4.17
C CYS A 217 -39.19 25.34 -4.43
N ILE A 218 -39.28 25.84 -5.67
CA ILE A 218 -38.75 27.14 -6.10
C ILE A 218 -39.85 28.22 -6.09
N ASN A 219 -41.13 27.81 -6.07
CA ASN A 219 -42.30 28.69 -6.10
C ASN A 219 -43.04 28.70 -4.76
#